data_AF-A0AA38UAL1-F1
#
_entry.id   AF-A0AA38UAL1-F1
#
_cell.length_a   1.000
_cell.length_b   1.000
_cell.length_c   1.000
_cell.angle_alpha   90.00
_cell.angle_beta   90.00
_cell.angle_gamma   90.00
#
_symmetry.space_group_name_H-M   'P 1'
#
loop_
_entity.id
_entity.type
_entity.pdbx_description
1 polymer ?
#
loop_
_entity_poly.entity_id
_entity_poly.type
_entity_poly.pdbx_seq_one_letter_code
_entity_poly.pdbx_strand_id
1 'polypeptide(L)' 'MARVGDVTRIWEINIHWPMYSQCSIWDGKGVEIWECLVDHLSKPSTRPPNPMYWRYLARR' A
#
# COMPACT_ATOMS: atom_id res chain seq x y z
N MET A 1 16.05 2.29 6.38
CA MET A 1 15.58 0.90 6.21
C MET A 1 14.07 0.91 6.36
N ALA A 2 13.30 0.61 5.31
CA ALA A 2 11.85 0.56 5.42
C ALA A 2 11.48 -0.73 6.17
N ARG A 3 10.96 -0.60 7.39
CA ARG A 3 10.53 -1.74 8.19
C ARG A 3 9.13 -2.13 7.75
N VAL A 4 9.01 -3.23 7.03
CA VAL A 4 7.70 -3.83 6.77
C VAL A 4 7.15 -4.34 8.09
N GLY A 5 5.98 -3.86 8.50
CA GLY A 5 5.31 -4.32 9.71
C GLY A 5 4.95 -5.80 9.64
N ASP A 6 4.84 -6.44 10.80
CA ASP A 6 4.43 -7.84 10.90
C ASP A 6 3.02 -8.07 10.32
N VAL A 7 2.15 -7.05 10.39
CA VAL A 7 0.80 -7.05 9.84
C VAL A 7 0.66 -5.94 8.79
N THR A 8 0.70 -6.28 7.51
CA THR A 8 0.36 -5.39 6.39
C THR A 8 -1.08 -5.65 5.97
N ARG A 9 -1.94 -4.62 6.04
CA ARG A 9 -3.36 -4.74 5.64
C ARG A 9 -3.47 -4.80 4.11
N ILE A 10 -4.39 -5.60 3.58
CA ILE A 10 -4.64 -5.65 2.14
C ILE A 10 -5.20 -4.30 1.67
N TRP A 11 -4.80 -3.83 0.50
CA TRP A 11 -5.36 -2.61 -0.06
C TRP A 11 -6.86 -2.78 -0.34
N GLU A 12 -7.68 -1.87 0.20
CA GLU A 12 -9.13 -1.88 0.05
C GLU A 12 -9.66 -0.47 -0.24
N ILE A 13 -10.75 -0.40 -1.00
CA ILE A 13 -11.46 0.84 -1.34
C ILE A 13 -12.23 1.39 -0.14
N ASN A 14 -12.38 2.71 -0.06
CA ASN A 14 -13.07 3.44 1.02
C ASN A 14 -12.43 3.30 2.41
N ILE A 15 -11.18 2.81 2.47
CA ILE A 15 -10.38 2.84 3.70
C ILE A 15 -9.54 4.11 3.71
N HIS A 16 -9.48 4.77 4.87
CA HIS A 16 -8.54 5.86 5.12
C HIS A 16 -7.15 5.30 5.40
N TRP A 17 -6.17 5.75 4.62
CA TRP A 17 -4.78 5.34 4.76
C TRP A 17 -3.95 6.52 5.25
N PRO A 18 -3.46 6.47 6.50
CA PRO A 18 -2.59 7.52 7.01
C PRO A 18 -1.24 7.51 6.30
N MET A 19 -0.55 8.64 6.32
CA MET A 19 0.82 8.76 5.82
C MET A 19 1.73 7.72 6.49
N TYR A 20 2.62 7.09 5.71
CA TYR A 20 3.49 5.98 6.08
C TYR A 20 2.78 4.66 6.46
N SER A 21 1.47 4.57 6.31
CA SER A 21 0.75 3.30 6.48
C SER A 21 1.10 2.31 5.37
N GLN A 22 1.11 1.02 5.69
CA GLN A 22 1.54 -0.02 4.76
C GLN A 22 0.34 -0.84 4.28
N CYS A 23 0.22 -1.01 2.97
CA CYS A 23 -0.75 -1.91 2.37
C CYS A 23 -0.08 -3.02 1.56
N SER A 24 -0.79 -4.12 1.35
CA SER A 24 -0.36 -5.21 0.49
C SER A 24 -1.34 -5.45 -0.66
N ILE A 25 -0.83 -5.70 -1.86
CA ILE A 25 -1.62 -6.12 -3.01
C ILE A 25 -1.12 -7.46 -3.52
N TRP A 26 -2.02 -8.26 -4.08
CA TRP A 26 -1.68 -9.50 -4.76
C TRP A 26 -1.62 -9.27 -6.27
N ASP A 27 -0.45 -9.49 -6.87
CA ASP A 27 -0.21 -9.33 -8.31
C ASP A 27 -0.40 -10.65 -9.09
N GLY A 28 -0.96 -11.69 -8.48
CA GLY A 28 -1.07 -13.02 -9.11
C GLY A 28 0.20 -13.87 -8.97
N LYS A 29 1.36 -13.23 -8.80
CA LYS A 29 2.67 -13.90 -8.66
C LYS A 29 3.27 -13.82 -7.25
N GLY A 30 2.70 -13.01 -6.37
CA GLY A 30 3.20 -12.77 -5.01
C GLY A 30 2.51 -11.58 -4.34
N VAL A 31 2.84 -11.34 -3.06
CA VAL A 31 2.30 -10.22 -2.28
C VAL A 31 3.27 -9.05 -2.38
N GLU A 32 2.86 -7.96 -3.01
CA GLU A 32 3.63 -6.72 -3.03
C GLU A 32 3.20 -5.82 -1.89
N ILE A 33 4.16 -5.17 -1.26
CA ILE A 33 3.94 -4.30 -0.10
C ILE A 33 4.29 -2.87 -0.50
N TRP A 34 3.35 -1.98 -0.21
CA TRP A 34 3.39 -0.58 -0.58
C TRP A 34 3.19 0.29 0.66
N GLU A 35 3.89 1.43 0.70
CA GLU A 35 3.79 2.42 1.75
C GLU A 35 3.06 3.65 1.24
N CYS A 36 2.08 4.12 2.00
CA CYS A 36 1.32 5.32 1.71
C CYS A 36 2.21 6.55 1.89
N LEU A 37 2.38 7.33 0.83
CA LEU A 37 3.16 8.58 0.84
C LEU A 37 2.34 9.79 1.28
N VAL A 38 1.01 9.72 1.13
CA VAL A 38 0.10 10.85 1.32
C VAL A 38 -1.14 10.37 2.06
N ASP A 39 -1.53 11.04 3.15
CA ASP A 39 -2.79 10.77 3.83
C ASP A 39 -3.97 10.94 2.85
N HIS A 40 -4.73 9.87 2.61
CA HIS A 40 -5.86 9.92 1.70
C HIS A 40 -6.89 8.80 1.96
N LEU A 41 -8.10 9.00 1.43
CA LEU A 41 -9.10 7.95 1.33
C LEU A 41 -8.84 7.11 0.07
N SER A 42 -8.74 5.79 0.21
CA SER A 42 -8.53 4.89 -0.92
C SER A 42 -9.71 4.88 -1.88
N LYS A 43 -9.43 5.18 -3.14
CA LYS A 43 -10.37 5.20 -4.26
C LYS A 43 -9.84 4.27 -5.36
N PRO A 44 -10.65 3.84 -6.35
CA PRO A 44 -10.18 2.98 -7.43
C PRO A 44 -8.95 3.57 -8.17
N SER A 45 -8.89 4.89 -8.28
CA SER A 45 -7.80 5.63 -8.93
C SER A 45 -6.53 5.76 -8.09
N THR A 46 -6.62 5.54 -6.77
CA THR A 46 -5.47 5.60 -5.86
C THR A 46 -4.93 4.22 -5.52
N ARG A 47 -5.33 3.16 -6.23
CA ARG A 47 -4.80 1.81 -6.03
C ARG A 47 -3.31 1.72 -6.42
N PRO A 48 -2.46 0.99 -5.69
CA PRO A 48 -1.16 0.59 -6.20
C PRO A 48 -1.30 -0.20 -7.52
N PRO A 49 -0.38 -0.04 -8.49
CA PRO A 49 0.88 0.69 -8.45
C PRO A 49 0.74 2.16 -8.87
N ASN A 50 0.52 3.07 -7.91
CA ASN A 50 0.41 4.51 -8.17
C ASN A 50 1.50 5.26 -7.39
N PRO A 51 2.58 5.72 -8.05
CA PRO A 51 3.74 6.33 -7.37
C PRO A 51 3.44 7.68 -6.72
N MET A 52 2.30 8.32 -7.03
CA MET A 52 1.90 9.56 -6.36
C MET A 52 1.42 9.32 -4.92
N TYR A 53 0.84 8.14 -4.65
CA TYR A 53 0.24 7.80 -3.37
C TYR A 53 0.99 6.68 -2.65
N TRP A 54 1.68 5.82 -3.39
CA TRP A 54 2.26 4.57 -2.89
C TRP A 54 3.72 4.43 -3.30
N ARG A 55 4.56 4.08 -2.34
CA ARG A 55 5.95 3.70 -2.55
C ARG A 55 6.11 2.19 -2.38
N TYR A 56 6.67 1.53 -3.38
CA TYR A 56 7.00 0.11 -3.28
C TYR A 56 8.04 -0.10 -2.17
N LEU A 57 7.77 -1.04 -1.27
CA LEU A 57 8.71 -1.41 -0.20
C LEU A 57 9.40 -2.74 -0.51
N ALA A 58 8.61 -3.79 -0.70
CA ALA A 58 9.11 -5.15 -0.78
C ALA A 58 8.04 -6.08 -1.37
N ARG A 59 8.45 -7.32 -1.61
CA ARG A 59 7.58 -8.41 -2.02
C ARG A 59 7.78 -9.61 -1.10
N ARG A 60 6.67 -10.26 -0.75
CA ARG A 60 6.60 -11.53 -0.01
C ARG A 60 6.08 -12.64 -0.91
#